data_AF-A0A1T5FBD4-F1
#
_entry.id   AF-A0A1T5FBD4-F1
#
_cell.length_a   1.000
_cell.length_b   1.000
_cell.length_c   1.000
_cell.angle_alpha   90.00
_cell.angle_beta   90.00
_cell.angle_gamma   90.00
#
_symmetry.space_group_name_H-M   'P 1'
#
loop_
_entity.id
_entity.type
_entity.pdbx_description
1 polymer ?
#
loop_
_entity_poly.entity_id
_entity_poly.type
_entity_poly.pdbx_seq_one_letter_code
_entity_poly.pdbx_strand_id
1 'polypeptide(L)' 'MTLMAQQDLRRPVTPWTVIAAILLPPLGIFLSRGLTPAFWLTVVLTLIGWVPGMIFALALLFVPEQIPIR' A
#
# COMPACT_ATOMS: atom_id res chain seq x y z
N MET A 1 3.76 -2.60 -25.96
CA MET A 1 2.45 -2.29 -25.33
C MET A 1 2.11 -3.14 -24.10
N THR A 2 2.65 -4.36 -23.94
CA THR A 2 2.43 -5.23 -22.75
C THR A 2 3.24 -4.88 -21.49
N LEU A 3 4.17 -3.92 -21.55
CA LEU A 3 5.02 -3.54 -20.41
C LEU A 3 4.46 -2.39 -19.56
N MET A 4 3.50 -1.60 -20.09
CA MET A 4 2.89 -0.49 -19.34
C MET A 4 1.82 -0.97 -18.34
N ALA A 5 1.19 -2.11 -18.60
CA ALA A 5 0.23 -2.72 -17.66
C ALA A 5 0.89 -3.53 -16.53
N GLN A 6 2.20 -3.83 -16.63
CA GLN A 6 2.95 -4.62 -15.64
C GLN A 6 3.77 -3.77 -14.66
N GLN A 7 3.76 -2.43 -14.76
CA GLN A 7 4.55 -1.57 -13.87
C GLN A 7 4.04 -1.53 -12.42
N ASP A 8 2.73 -1.75 -12.19
CA ASP A 8 2.17 -1.81 -10.83
C ASP A 8 2.65 -3.03 -10.04
N LEU A 9 3.02 -4.11 -10.73
CA LEU A 9 3.48 -5.35 -10.09
C LEU A 9 5.01 -5.40 -9.89
N ARG A 10 5.74 -4.39 -10.36
CA ARG A 10 7.21 -4.36 -10.35
C ARG A 10 7.80 -3.25 -9.49
N ARG A 11 6.99 -2.56 -8.67
CA ARG A 11 7.54 -1.55 -7.75
C ARG A 11 8.23 -2.25 -6.58
N PRO A 12 9.56 -2.16 -6.45
CA PRO A 12 10.26 -2.79 -5.34
C PRO A 12 9.85 -2.12 -4.04
N VAL A 13 9.70 -2.92 -2.99
CA VAL A 13 9.55 -2.42 -1.63
C VAL A 13 10.83 -1.72 -1.22
N THR A 14 10.78 -0.40 -1.12
CA THR A 14 11.94 0.40 -0.71
C THR A 14 11.92 0.58 0.81
N PRO A 15 13.09 0.70 1.47
CA PRO A 15 13.14 1.03 2.90
C PRO A 15 12.32 2.28 3.24
N TRP A 16 12.31 3.26 2.33
CA TRP A 16 11.52 4.48 2.46
C TRP A 16 10.02 4.23 2.45
N THR A 17 9.52 3.33 1.60
CA THR A 17 8.10 2.96 1.61
C THR A 17 7.69 2.23 2.88
N VAL A 18 8.59 1.43 3.49
CA VAL A 18 8.34 0.76 4.77
C VAL A 18 8.25 1.78 5.90
N ILE A 19 9.22 2.70 5.97
CA ILE A 19 9.24 3.77 6.98
C ILE A 19 7.99 4.65 6.85
N ALA A 20 7.60 5.00 5.61
CA ALA A 20 6.37 5.74 5.36
C ALA A 20 5.12 4.95 5.78
N ALA A 21 5.05 3.65 5.50
CA ALA A 21 3.91 2.79 5.89
C ALA A 21 3.77 2.62 7.41
N ILE A 22 4.87 2.78 8.17
CA ILE A 22 4.83 2.76 9.64
C ILE A 22 4.38 4.12 10.16
N LEU A 23 5.07 5.21 9.81
CA LEU A 23 4.75 6.56 10.31
C LEU A 23 3.34 7.02 9.91
N LEU A 24 3.00 6.84 8.64
CA LEU A 24 1.73 7.25 8.08
C LEU A 24 1.28 6.17 7.09
N PRO A 25 0.57 5.12 7.56
CA PRO A 25 0.16 3.98 6.73
C PRO A 25 -0.38 4.32 5.33
N PRO A 26 -1.27 5.32 5.16
CA PRO A 26 -1.76 5.70 3.83
C PRO A 26 -0.67 6.27 2.92
N LEU A 27 0.37 6.91 3.44
CA LEU A 27 1.49 7.43 2.63
C LEU A 27 2.34 6.29 2.06
N GLY A 28 2.61 5.24 2.83
CA GLY A 28 3.33 4.06 2.36
C GLY A 28 2.60 3.36 1.20
N ILE A 29 1.28 3.21 1.31
CA ILE A 29 0.44 2.64 0.25
C ILE A 29 0.35 3.56 -0.96
N PHE A 30 0.23 4.88 -0.76
CA PHE A 30 0.23 5.83 -1.87
C PHE A 30 1.52 5.77 -2.69
N LEU A 31 2.68 5.67 -2.04
CA LEU A 31 3.98 5.56 -2.73
C LEU A 31 4.15 4.22 -3.45
N SER A 32 3.62 3.13 -2.87
CA SER A 32 3.73 1.78 -3.44
C SER A 32 2.72 1.50 -4.55
N ARG A 33 1.46 1.92 -4.38
CA ARG A 33 0.30 1.49 -5.19
C ARG A 33 -0.55 2.66 -5.71
N GLY A 34 -0.24 3.91 -5.34
CA GLY A 34 -1.03 5.09 -5.74
C GLY A 34 -2.40 5.18 -5.06
N LEU A 35 -3.31 5.95 -5.66
CA LEU A 35 -4.70 6.15 -5.20
C LEU A 35 -5.58 4.96 -5.58
N THR A 36 -5.51 3.90 -4.78
CA THR A 36 -6.30 2.67 -4.92
C THR A 36 -7.31 2.53 -3.77
N PRO A 37 -8.31 1.63 -3.87
CA PRO A 37 -9.19 1.33 -2.73
C PRO A 37 -8.43 0.94 -1.46
N ALA A 38 -7.27 0.30 -1.60
CA ALA A 38 -6.36 0.00 -0.50
C ALA A 38 -5.86 1.25 0.25
N PHE A 39 -5.59 2.35 -0.46
CA PHE A 39 -5.23 3.63 0.16
C PHE A 39 -6.37 4.15 1.03
N TRP A 40 -7.59 4.21 0.49
CA TRP A 40 -8.77 4.67 1.22
C TRP A 40 -9.07 3.80 2.44
N LEU A 41 -8.89 2.49 2.31
CA LEU A 41 -9.02 1.56 3.42
C LEU A 41 -7.97 1.85 4.51
N THR A 42 -6.69 2.03 4.15
CA THR A 42 -5.67 2.44 5.13
C THR A 42 -5.98 3.78 5.80
N VAL A 43 -6.61 4.74 5.11
CA VAL A 43 -7.03 6.02 5.70
C VAL A 43 -8.09 5.79 6.78
N VAL A 44 -9.15 5.03 6.45
CA VAL A 44 -10.23 4.73 7.40
C VAL A 44 -9.71 3.92 8.59
N LEU A 45 -8.88 2.89 8.35
CA LEU A 45 -8.29 2.10 9.43
C LEU A 45 -7.42 2.98 10.33
N THR A 46 -6.56 3.83 9.76
CA THR A 46 -5.68 4.73 10.54
C THR A 46 -6.48 5.73 11.37
N LEU A 47 -7.64 6.19 10.89
CA LEU A 47 -8.54 7.09 11.63
C LEU A 47 -9.23 6.39 12.81
N ILE A 48 -9.59 5.11 12.67
CA ILE A 48 -10.23 4.32 13.75
C ILE A 48 -9.19 3.76 14.72
N GLY A 49 -7.97 3.52 14.25
CA GLY A 49 -6.83 3.07 15.02
C GLY A 49 -5.58 2.93 14.16
N TRP A 50 -4.49 3.57 14.58
CA TRP A 50 -3.24 3.53 13.81
C TRP A 50 -2.68 2.11 13.62
N VAL A 51 -2.78 1.25 14.66
CA VAL A 51 -2.26 -0.14 14.64
C VAL A 51 -2.89 -1.01 13.54
N PRO A 52 -4.23 -1.15 13.42
CA PRO A 52 -4.82 -1.93 12.34
C PRO A 52 -4.46 -1.38 10.95
N GLY A 53 -4.35 -0.05 10.81
CA GLY A 53 -3.91 0.59 9.56
C GLY A 53 -2.46 0.23 9.18
N MET A 54 -1.55 0.23 10.15
CA MET A 54 -0.15 -0.14 9.96
C MET A 54 0.00 -1.60 9.53
N ILE A 55 -0.69 -2.53 10.22
CA ILE A 55 -0.64 -3.96 9.90
C ILE A 55 -1.15 -4.20 8.47
N PHE A 56 -2.28 -3.58 8.11
CA PHE A 56 -2.84 -3.70 6.77
C PHE A 56 -1.89 -3.13 5.69
N ALA A 57 -1.27 -1.99 5.95
CA ALA A 57 -0.31 -1.38 5.03
C ALA A 57 0.93 -2.28 4.82
N LEU A 58 1.49 -2.83 5.91
CA LEU A 58 2.63 -3.75 5.83
C LEU A 58 2.26 -5.08 5.16
N ALA A 59 1.08 -5.62 5.44
CA ALA A 59 0.58 -6.83 4.77
C ALA A 59 0.50 -6.62 3.25
N LEU A 60 -0.04 -5.49 2.79
CA LEU A 60 -0.05 -5.15 1.37
C LEU A 60 1.35 -4.88 0.79
N LEU A 61 2.31 -4.44 1.59
CA LEU A 61 3.66 -4.18 1.12
C LEU A 61 4.47 -5.48 0.96
N PHE A 62 4.34 -6.42 1.91
CA PHE A 62 5.07 -7.69 1.91
C PHE A 62 4.35 -8.83 1.18
N VAL A 63 3.02 -8.80 1.11
CA VAL A 63 2.20 -9.80 0.43
C VAL A 63 1.65 -9.19 -0.86
N PRO A 64 2.25 -9.50 -2.02
CA PRO A 64 1.78 -9.01 -3.32
C PRO A 64 0.57 -9.81 -3.84
N GLU A 65 -0.31 -10.28 -2.95
CA GLU A 65 -1.62 -10.78 -3.34
C GLU A 65 -2.37 -9.60 -3.96
N GLN A 66 -2.49 -9.63 -5.27
CA GLN A 66 -3.36 -8.73 -6.02
C GLN A 66 -4.79 -9.10 -5.64
N ILE A 67 -5.29 -8.63 -4.51
CA ILE A 67 -6.74 -8.66 -4.29
C ILE A 67 -7.31 -7.89 -5.49
N PRO A 68 -8.05 -8.56 -6.40
CA PRO A 68 -8.56 -7.92 -7.59
C PRO A 68 -9.77 -7.07 -7.16
N ILE A 69 -9.50 -5.95 -6.48
CA ILE A 69 -10.45 -4.86 -6.29
C ILE A 69 -10.15 -3.83 -7.37
N ARG A 70 -10.28 -4.25 -8.64
CA ARG A 70 -10.39 -3.33 -9.76
C ARG A 70 -11.81 -2.80 -9.79
#